data_AF-A0AAD6VJC1-F1
#
_entry.id   AF-A0AAD6VJC1-F1
#
_cell.length_a   1.000
_cell.length_b   1.000
_cell.length_c   1.000
_cell.angle_alpha   90.00
_cell.angle_beta   90.00
_cell.angle_gamma   90.00
#
_symmetry.space_group_name_H-M   'P 1'
#
loop_
_entity.id
_entity.type
_entity.pdbx_description
1 polymer ?
#
loop_
_entity_poly.entity_id
_entity_poly.type
_entity_poly.pdbx_seq_one_letter_code
_entity_poly.pdbx_strand_id
1 'polypeptide(L)'
;MSYARLNNATRAEIDQSQVFATGAFKIVWKGVYTVGARRGERCVAKEFKTGSVYEKRYFEEEMNVIRLTQGVIDAWHAEQIITRDIRLNTPQIWEMIATGAKVLVEPMIENFEKFNSNTGWASNTGGAWSDAMQALSHFSFHNSNGEFLLCDLQGGVYSDGYVLSDPVIMSRGQNCGPTDLGLDGIRSFFQRHRCGSFCKSGWMKPRVIGRAVHPMRMGTTMINPAHLPTRANRTPLTRVQEGY
;
A
#
# COMPACT_ATOMS: atom_id res chain seq x y z
N MET A 1 13.53 -15.82 0.00
CA MET A 1 12.54 -15.97 1.09
C MET A 1 11.63 -14.75 1.03
N SER A 2 10.32 -14.91 1.22
CA SER A 2 9.38 -13.77 1.16
C SER A 2 9.23 -13.15 2.54
N TYR A 3 9.36 -11.83 2.62
CA TYR A 3 9.19 -11.07 3.87
C TYR A 3 7.71 -10.71 4.11
N ALA A 4 6.82 -11.67 3.88
CA ALA A 4 5.38 -11.52 4.06
C ALA A 4 4.96 -11.96 5.47
N ARG A 5 4.12 -11.16 6.14
CA ARG A 5 3.42 -11.53 7.38
C ARG A 5 2.00 -11.95 7.01
N LEU A 6 1.80 -13.25 6.85
CA LEU A 6 0.55 -13.85 6.36
C LEU A 6 -0.48 -14.07 7.48
N ASN A 7 -1.76 -14.16 7.11
CA ASN A 7 -2.85 -14.53 7.99
C ASN A 7 -2.71 -15.96 8.55
N ASN A 8 -2.52 -16.99 7.70
CA ASN A 8 -2.47 -18.41 8.09
C ASN A 8 -3.64 -18.89 8.97
N ALA A 9 -4.76 -18.18 8.91
CA ALA A 9 -6.02 -18.46 9.59
C ALA A 9 -7.14 -18.53 8.55
N THR A 10 -8.28 -19.12 8.92
CA THR A 10 -9.44 -19.26 8.02
C THR A 10 -10.73 -18.73 8.61
N ARG A 11 -10.76 -18.42 9.92
CA ARG A 11 -11.89 -17.80 10.60
C ARG A 11 -11.41 -16.88 11.71
N ALA A 12 -12.20 -15.84 11.98
CA ALA A 12 -12.03 -14.88 13.06
C ALA A 12 -13.39 -14.41 13.54
N GLU A 13 -13.44 -13.98 14.80
CA GLU A 13 -14.57 -13.24 15.35
C GLU A 13 -14.22 -11.76 15.31
N ILE A 14 -15.08 -10.96 14.66
CA ILE A 14 -14.87 -9.52 14.46
C ILE A 14 -15.87 -8.75 15.32
N ASP A 15 -15.36 -7.86 16.16
CA ASP A 15 -16.15 -6.97 16.99
C ASP A 15 -16.54 -5.72 16.18
N GLN A 16 -17.80 -5.67 15.76
CA GLN A 16 -18.40 -4.53 15.06
C GLN A 16 -19.16 -3.56 15.99
N SER A 17 -19.06 -3.73 17.32
CA SER A 17 -19.73 -2.84 18.28
C SER A 17 -19.07 -1.47 18.39
N GLN A 18 -17.76 -1.39 18.12
CA GLN A 18 -16.98 -0.16 18.18
C GLN A 18 -15.98 -0.09 17.02
N VAL A 19 -16.01 1.01 16.28
CA VAL A 19 -14.98 1.31 15.27
C VAL A 19 -13.64 1.45 15.98
N PHE A 20 -12.65 0.63 15.58
CA PHE A 20 -11.31 0.70 16.15
C PHE A 20 -10.51 1.85 15.57
N ALA A 21 -10.55 2.01 14.25
CA ALA A 21 -9.91 3.10 13.53
C ALA A 21 -10.65 3.41 12.23
N THR A 22 -10.49 4.63 11.72
CA THR A 22 -10.94 5.02 10.39
C THR A 22 -9.78 5.56 9.58
N GLY A 23 -9.56 5.00 8.40
CA GLY A 23 -8.72 5.58 7.37
C GLY A 23 -9.51 6.51 6.45
N ALA A 24 -8.89 6.93 5.34
CA ALA A 24 -9.57 7.68 4.30
C ALA A 24 -10.72 6.87 3.69
N PHE A 25 -10.46 5.62 3.29
CA PHE A 25 -11.43 4.73 2.63
C PHE A 25 -11.94 3.57 3.46
N LYS A 26 -11.24 3.21 4.54
CA LYS A 26 -11.51 1.97 5.27
C LYS A 26 -11.98 2.26 6.68
N ILE A 27 -12.97 1.51 7.13
CA ILE A 27 -13.32 1.36 8.54
C ILE A 27 -12.59 0.11 9.03
N VAL A 28 -11.98 0.19 10.21
CA VAL A 28 -11.22 -0.90 10.80
C VAL A 28 -11.92 -1.39 12.05
N TRP A 29 -12.16 -2.69 12.10
CA TRP A 29 -12.75 -3.43 13.20
C TRP A 29 -11.70 -4.34 13.84
N LYS A 30 -11.75 -4.52 15.16
CA LYS A 30 -10.89 -5.50 15.85
C LYS A 30 -11.49 -6.89 15.73
N GLY A 31 -10.63 -7.90 15.82
CA GLY A 31 -11.08 -9.27 15.99
C GLY A 31 -10.01 -10.17 16.58
N VAL A 32 -10.36 -11.44 16.69
CA VAL A 32 -9.48 -12.53 17.14
C VAL A 32 -9.65 -13.71 16.19
N TYR A 33 -8.55 -14.28 15.69
CA TYR A 33 -8.62 -15.49 14.87
C TYR A 33 -9.13 -16.66 15.71
N THR A 34 -10.06 -17.43 15.15
CA THR A 34 -10.70 -18.57 15.83
C THR A 34 -10.27 -19.93 15.26
N VAL A 35 -9.75 -19.96 14.02
CA VAL A 35 -9.30 -21.19 13.34
C VAL A 35 -8.01 -20.95 12.56
N GLY A 36 -7.07 -21.89 12.62
CA GLY A 36 -5.80 -21.91 11.90
C GLY A 36 -4.59 -21.63 12.79
N ALA A 37 -3.43 -21.40 12.18
CA ALA A 37 -2.15 -21.31 12.89
C ALA A 37 -2.06 -20.10 13.85
N ARG A 38 -2.87 -19.06 13.60
CA ARG A 38 -2.95 -17.85 14.43
C ARG A 38 -4.11 -17.85 15.44
N ARG A 39 -4.75 -19.00 15.69
CA ARG A 39 -5.89 -19.07 16.63
C ARG A 39 -5.55 -18.42 17.97
N GLY A 40 -6.38 -17.48 18.42
CA GLY A 40 -6.19 -16.70 19.64
C GLY A 40 -5.39 -15.41 19.46
N GLU A 41 -4.72 -15.20 18.33
CA GLU A 41 -4.05 -13.93 18.03
C GLU A 41 -5.05 -12.87 17.57
N ARG A 42 -4.71 -11.61 17.84
CA ARG A 42 -5.51 -10.44 17.43
C ARG A 42 -5.39 -10.19 15.93
N CYS A 43 -6.49 -9.84 15.30
CA CYS A 43 -6.57 -9.43 13.90
C CYS A 43 -7.34 -8.11 13.76
N VAL A 44 -7.28 -7.54 12.56
CA VAL A 44 -8.18 -6.46 12.16
C VAL A 44 -8.91 -6.85 10.89
N ALA A 45 -10.17 -6.44 10.78
CA ALA A 45 -10.95 -6.51 9.55
C ALA A 45 -11.15 -5.08 9.02
N LYS A 46 -10.80 -4.86 7.76
CA LYS A 46 -10.89 -3.56 7.10
C LYS A 46 -11.96 -3.62 6.03
N GLU A 47 -12.94 -2.74 6.15
CA GLU A 47 -14.08 -2.64 5.25
C GLU A 47 -14.02 -1.32 4.50
N PHE A 48 -14.27 -1.32 3.19
CA PHE A 48 -14.35 -0.07 2.42
C PHE A 48 -15.65 0.68 2.78
N LYS A 49 -15.57 2.00 2.96
CA LYS A 49 -16.73 2.84 3.27
C LYS A 49 -17.77 2.80 2.14
N THR A 50 -19.07 2.76 2.52
CA THR A 50 -20.23 2.75 1.61
C THR A 50 -20.25 3.94 0.64
N GLY A 51 -20.74 3.72 -0.59
CA GLY A 51 -20.68 4.69 -1.70
C GLY A 51 -19.53 4.43 -2.69
N SER A 52 -18.70 3.42 -2.41
CA SER A 52 -17.67 2.91 -3.31
C SER A 52 -18.32 2.00 -4.35
N VAL A 53 -18.84 2.56 -5.45
CA VAL A 53 -19.68 1.90 -6.50
C VAL A 53 -19.01 0.73 -7.25
N TYR A 54 -17.86 0.22 -6.79
CA TYR A 54 -17.06 -0.80 -7.47
C TYR A 54 -16.32 -1.73 -6.49
N GLU A 55 -16.99 -2.25 -5.46
CA GLU A 55 -16.38 -3.06 -4.37
C GLU A 55 -15.37 -4.11 -4.88
N LYS A 56 -15.75 -4.94 -5.87
CA LYS A 56 -14.85 -6.00 -6.40
C LYS A 56 -13.53 -5.45 -6.93
N ARG A 57 -13.57 -4.33 -7.66
CA ARG A 57 -12.39 -3.72 -8.29
C ARG A 57 -11.41 -3.19 -7.24
N TYR A 58 -11.91 -2.63 -6.13
CA TYR A 58 -11.03 -2.14 -5.06
C TYR A 58 -10.24 -3.25 -4.39
N PHE A 59 -10.85 -4.40 -4.14
CA PHE A 59 -10.12 -5.55 -3.60
C PHE A 59 -9.04 -6.05 -4.57
N GLU A 60 -9.34 -6.11 -5.88
CA GLU A 60 -8.36 -6.51 -6.89
C GLU A 60 -7.20 -5.50 -7.01
N GLU A 61 -7.51 -4.20 -7.02
CA GLU A 61 -6.51 -3.13 -7.05
C GLU A 61 -5.63 -3.15 -5.79
N GLU A 62 -6.23 -3.32 -4.61
CA GLU A 62 -5.51 -3.47 -3.34
C GLU A 62 -4.58 -4.70 -3.38
N MET A 63 -5.06 -5.87 -3.82
CA MET A 63 -4.21 -7.06 -3.91
C MET A 63 -3.07 -6.88 -4.91
N ASN A 64 -3.28 -6.12 -5.99
CA ASN A 64 -2.20 -5.75 -6.90
C ASN A 64 -1.17 -4.83 -6.22
N VAL A 65 -1.61 -3.84 -5.45
CA VAL A 65 -0.73 -2.96 -4.66
C VAL A 65 0.09 -3.75 -3.64
N ILE A 66 -0.55 -4.69 -2.93
CA ILE A 66 0.12 -5.60 -1.98
C ILE A 66 1.18 -6.45 -2.70
N ARG A 67 0.86 -7.02 -3.87
CA ARG A 67 1.81 -7.82 -4.67
C ARG A 67 3.02 -7.00 -5.13
N LEU A 68 2.80 -5.78 -5.64
CA LEU A 68 3.90 -4.89 -6.05
C LEU A 68 4.77 -4.51 -4.86
N THR A 69 4.16 -4.19 -3.73
CA THR A 69 4.86 -3.84 -2.49
C THR A 69 5.70 -5.01 -1.98
N GLN A 70 5.16 -6.23 -2.00
CA GLN A 70 5.92 -7.42 -1.61
C GLN A 70 7.16 -7.61 -2.49
N GLY A 71 7.03 -7.42 -3.81
CA GLY A 71 8.16 -7.48 -4.73
C GLY A 71 9.24 -6.45 -4.44
N VAL A 72 8.86 -5.22 -4.06
CA VAL A 72 9.82 -4.18 -3.64
C VAL A 72 10.52 -4.57 -2.34
N ILE A 73 9.79 -5.06 -1.35
CA ILE A 73 10.36 -5.44 -0.05
C ILE A 73 11.33 -6.62 -0.20
N ASP A 74 10.95 -7.64 -0.98
CA ASP A 74 11.82 -8.80 -1.22
C ASP A 74 13.10 -8.38 -1.97
N ALA A 75 13.00 -7.47 -2.94
CA ALA A 75 14.15 -6.91 -3.65
C ALA A 75 15.02 -6.03 -2.75
N TRP A 76 14.43 -5.22 -1.86
CA TRP A 76 15.14 -4.40 -0.90
C TRP A 76 16.03 -5.24 0.02
N HIS A 77 15.50 -6.36 0.50
CA HIS A 77 16.25 -7.30 1.34
C HIS A 77 17.35 -8.03 0.58
N ALA A 78 17.12 -8.36 -0.70
CA ALA A 78 18.17 -8.92 -1.55
C ALA A 78 19.37 -7.97 -1.73
N GLU A 79 19.13 -6.65 -1.68
CA GLU A 79 20.18 -5.63 -1.74
C GLU A 79 20.93 -5.41 -0.43
N GLN A 80 20.48 -6.00 0.69
CA GLN A 80 21.09 -5.94 2.01
C GLN A 80 21.43 -4.50 2.48
N ILE A 81 20.56 -3.54 2.13
CA ILE A 81 20.77 -2.10 2.43
C ILE A 81 20.74 -1.83 3.93
N ILE A 82 19.93 -2.59 4.66
CA ILE A 82 19.83 -2.55 6.13
C ILE A 82 19.86 -3.98 6.67
N THR A 83 20.15 -4.12 7.97
CA THR A 83 20.17 -5.40 8.67
C THR A 83 18.84 -5.77 9.33
N ARG A 84 17.91 -4.82 9.45
CA ARG A 84 16.59 -5.04 10.07
C ARG A 84 15.57 -5.51 9.06
N ASP A 85 14.65 -6.35 9.52
CA ASP A 85 13.58 -6.86 8.67
C ASP A 85 12.52 -5.79 8.43
N ILE A 86 12.07 -5.71 7.18
CA ILE A 86 10.85 -5.00 6.78
C ILE A 86 9.93 -6.09 6.25
N ARG A 87 8.79 -6.28 6.91
CA ARG A 87 7.78 -7.25 6.51
C ARG A 87 6.52 -6.56 6.06
N LEU A 88 5.82 -7.10 5.07
CA LEU A 88 4.50 -6.62 4.68
C LEU A 88 3.42 -7.43 5.38
N ASN A 89 2.50 -6.77 6.08
CA ASN A 89 1.27 -7.38 6.55
C ASN A 89 0.39 -7.68 5.34
N THR A 90 0.25 -8.97 5.00
CA THR A 90 -0.46 -9.38 3.78
C THR A 90 -1.92 -9.70 4.12
N PRO A 91 -2.87 -8.82 3.77
CA PRO A 91 -4.27 -9.10 4.01
C PRO A 91 -4.81 -10.22 3.13
N GLN A 92 -5.94 -10.79 3.54
CA GLN A 92 -6.75 -11.70 2.75
C GLN A 92 -8.17 -11.18 2.64
N ILE A 93 -8.79 -11.38 1.49
CA ILE A 93 -10.20 -11.02 1.27
C ILE A 93 -11.07 -12.12 1.88
N TRP A 94 -11.81 -11.78 2.92
CA TRP A 94 -12.76 -12.67 3.59
C TRP A 94 -14.18 -12.12 3.42
N GLU A 95 -15.17 -12.97 3.73
CA GLU A 95 -16.59 -12.62 3.67
C GLU A 95 -17.21 -12.74 5.07
N MET A 96 -17.93 -11.69 5.48
CA MET A 96 -18.64 -11.65 6.76
C MET A 96 -19.88 -12.53 6.67
N ILE A 97 -19.99 -13.55 7.52
CA ILE A 97 -21.10 -14.53 7.48
C ILE A 97 -22.47 -13.85 7.63
N ALA A 98 -22.59 -12.84 8.49
CA ALA A 98 -23.86 -12.20 8.81
C ALA A 98 -24.40 -11.30 7.68
N THR A 99 -23.51 -10.68 6.89
CA THR A 99 -23.90 -9.63 5.92
C THR A 99 -23.52 -9.96 4.48
N GLY A 100 -22.66 -10.95 4.24
CA GLY A 100 -22.04 -11.21 2.94
C GLY A 100 -21.02 -10.14 2.53
N ALA A 101 -20.73 -9.15 3.39
CA ALA A 101 -19.79 -8.08 3.07
C ALA A 101 -18.36 -8.60 2.97
N LYS A 102 -17.62 -8.14 1.96
CA LYS A 102 -16.20 -8.47 1.82
C LYS A 102 -15.35 -7.54 2.68
N VAL A 103 -14.35 -8.11 3.33
CA VAL A 103 -13.41 -7.39 4.19
C VAL A 103 -11.98 -7.87 3.96
N LEU A 104 -11.02 -6.98 4.18
CA LEU A 104 -9.60 -7.35 4.23
C LEU A 104 -9.24 -7.71 5.66
N VAL A 105 -8.89 -8.96 5.91
CA VAL A 105 -8.44 -9.42 7.23
C VAL A 105 -6.94 -9.54 7.24
N GLU A 106 -6.30 -9.02 8.28
CA GLU A 106 -4.85 -9.12 8.48
C GLU A 106 -4.47 -9.19 9.96
N PRO A 107 -3.28 -9.73 10.30
CA PRO A 107 -2.81 -9.79 11.67
C PRO A 107 -2.70 -8.40 12.28
N MET A 108 -3.11 -8.23 13.54
CA MET A 108 -3.07 -6.92 14.16
C MET A 108 -1.62 -6.43 14.29
N ILE A 109 -1.44 -5.13 14.11
CA ILE A 109 -0.17 -4.42 14.28
C ILE A 109 -0.30 -3.53 15.51
N GLU A 110 0.74 -3.54 16.35
CA GLU A 110 0.90 -2.64 17.50
C GLU A 110 1.97 -1.59 17.18
N ASN A 111 2.08 -0.53 18.01
CA ASN A 111 3.05 0.56 17.84
C ASN A 111 3.01 1.22 16.45
N PHE A 112 1.81 1.58 16.00
CA PHE A 112 1.59 2.06 14.65
C PHE A 112 2.16 3.48 14.43
N GLU A 113 3.02 3.63 13.44
CA GLU A 113 3.63 4.89 13.01
C GLU A 113 3.44 5.07 11.50
N LYS A 114 3.35 6.34 11.07
CA LYS A 114 3.36 6.72 9.65
C LYS A 114 4.67 7.43 9.32
N PHE A 115 5.41 6.90 8.35
CA PHE A 115 6.75 7.35 7.98
C PHE A 115 6.73 8.36 6.83
N ASN A 116 5.85 8.16 5.86
CA ASN A 116 5.60 9.10 4.79
C ASN A 116 4.16 9.04 4.27
N SER A 117 3.82 9.95 3.37
CA SER A 117 2.52 9.95 2.69
C SER A 117 2.65 10.01 1.18
N ASN A 118 1.55 9.71 0.48
CA ASN A 118 1.47 9.85 -0.98
C ASN A 118 1.49 11.29 -1.50
N THR A 119 1.56 12.30 -0.62
CA THR A 119 1.81 13.70 -1.00
C THR A 119 3.23 14.17 -0.71
N GLY A 120 4.12 13.27 -0.28
CA GLY A 120 5.50 13.58 0.05
C GLY A 120 5.70 14.22 1.43
N TRP A 121 4.74 14.09 2.34
CA TRP A 121 5.01 14.30 3.77
C TRP A 121 5.94 13.19 4.27
N ALA A 122 6.86 13.52 5.17
CA ALA A 122 7.73 12.58 5.84
C ALA A 122 7.79 12.92 7.33
N SER A 123 7.89 11.90 8.18
CA SER A 123 8.02 12.10 9.63
C SER A 123 9.36 12.77 9.95
N ASN A 124 9.29 13.86 10.73
CA ASN A 124 10.46 14.62 11.18
C ASN A 124 11.10 14.02 12.44
N THR A 125 10.73 12.80 12.87
CA THR A 125 11.29 12.14 14.05
C THR A 125 12.79 11.82 13.93
N GLY A 126 13.38 11.99 12.74
CA GLY A 126 14.82 12.23 12.56
C GLY A 126 15.75 11.04 12.79
N GLY A 127 15.23 9.81 12.85
CA GLY A 127 16.02 8.60 13.07
C GLY A 127 16.41 7.86 11.79
N ALA A 128 17.36 6.93 11.92
CA ALA A 128 17.77 6.00 10.86
C ALA A 128 16.58 5.25 10.22
N TRP A 129 15.51 5.05 10.98
CA TRP A 129 14.31 4.39 10.51
C TRP A 129 13.47 5.23 9.56
N SER A 130 13.27 6.51 9.87
CA SER A 130 12.60 7.42 8.94
C SER A 130 13.42 7.53 7.65
N ASP A 131 14.76 7.62 7.76
CA ASP A 131 15.67 7.64 6.62
C ASP A 131 15.57 6.35 5.77
N ALA A 132 15.58 5.18 6.41
CA ALA A 132 15.42 3.89 5.73
C ALA A 132 14.06 3.78 5.00
N MET A 133 12.98 4.29 5.58
CA MET A 133 11.66 4.30 4.93
C MET A 133 11.61 5.28 3.75
N GLN A 134 12.26 6.45 3.84
CA GLN A 134 12.43 7.32 2.68
C GLN A 134 13.23 6.65 1.57
N ALA A 135 14.30 5.94 1.93
CA ALA A 135 15.13 5.21 1.01
C ALA A 135 14.40 4.02 0.37
N LEU A 136 13.54 3.30 1.11
CA LEU A 136 12.68 2.24 0.56
C LEU A 136 11.73 2.78 -0.51
N SER A 137 11.12 3.95 -0.25
CA SER A 137 10.33 4.65 -1.27
C SER A 137 11.19 4.99 -2.49
N HIS A 138 12.36 5.63 -2.34
CA HIS A 138 13.24 5.93 -3.49
C HIS A 138 13.68 4.65 -4.24
N PHE A 139 14.08 3.62 -3.52
CA PHE A 139 14.47 2.32 -4.07
C PHE A 139 13.36 1.73 -4.93
N SER A 140 12.10 1.79 -4.51
CA SER A 140 10.99 1.26 -5.31
C SER A 140 10.88 1.88 -6.71
N PHE A 141 11.18 3.17 -6.83
CA PHE A 141 11.21 3.87 -8.12
C PHE A 141 12.40 3.43 -8.96
N HIS A 142 13.56 3.23 -8.34
CA HIS A 142 14.73 2.70 -9.03
C HIS A 142 14.52 1.25 -9.50
N ASN A 143 14.10 0.36 -8.60
CA ASN A 143 13.89 -1.06 -8.83
C ASN A 143 12.80 -1.33 -9.88
N SER A 144 11.80 -0.45 -9.98
CA SER A 144 10.77 -0.51 -11.02
C SER A 144 11.18 0.14 -12.35
N ASN A 145 12.44 0.57 -12.52
CA ASN A 145 12.91 1.34 -13.67
C ASN A 145 12.08 2.61 -13.95
N GLY A 146 11.60 3.24 -12.88
CA GLY A 146 10.82 4.48 -12.93
C GLY A 146 9.33 4.29 -13.22
N GLU A 147 8.83 3.04 -13.19
CA GLU A 147 7.43 2.73 -13.48
C GLU A 147 6.47 3.05 -12.33
N PHE A 148 6.93 2.92 -11.08
CA PHE A 148 6.10 3.26 -9.92
C PHE A 148 6.90 3.62 -8.67
N LEU A 149 6.26 4.28 -7.72
CA LEU A 149 6.78 4.62 -6.40
C LEU A 149 5.90 4.03 -5.30
N LEU A 150 6.51 3.27 -4.40
CA LEU A 150 5.93 2.86 -3.11
C LEU A 150 6.02 4.02 -2.11
N CYS A 151 4.91 4.38 -1.50
CA CYS A 151 4.80 5.44 -0.51
C CYS A 151 3.64 5.16 0.46
N ASP A 152 3.28 6.16 1.26
CA ASP A 152 2.30 6.03 2.35
C ASP A 152 2.71 4.91 3.33
N LEU A 153 4.02 4.81 3.57
CA LEU A 153 4.62 3.81 4.42
C LEU A 153 4.17 4.03 5.85
N GLN A 154 3.46 3.05 6.39
CA GLN A 154 2.92 3.07 7.74
C GLN A 154 2.83 1.64 8.28
N GLY A 155 2.92 1.49 9.60
CA GLY A 155 2.95 0.17 10.20
C GLY A 155 3.54 0.16 11.60
N GLY A 156 3.82 -1.04 12.10
CA GLY A 156 4.31 -1.24 13.47
C GLY A 156 5.82 -1.26 13.55
N VAL A 157 6.35 -0.65 14.61
CA VAL A 157 7.77 -0.66 14.95
C VAL A 157 8.02 -1.68 16.05
N TYR A 158 8.93 -2.62 15.78
CA TYR A 158 9.31 -3.70 16.69
C TYR A 158 10.82 -3.77 16.86
N SER A 159 11.27 -4.49 17.89
CA SER A 159 12.69 -4.66 18.19
C SER A 159 13.48 -5.40 17.10
N ASP A 160 12.81 -6.25 16.31
CA ASP A 160 13.37 -7.05 15.22
C ASP A 160 13.22 -6.38 13.85
N GLY A 161 12.37 -5.35 13.72
CA GLY A 161 12.16 -4.64 12.47
C GLY A 161 10.78 -3.98 12.36
N TYR A 162 10.26 -3.94 11.14
CA TYR A 162 9.04 -3.22 10.78
C TYR A 162 8.01 -4.16 10.17
N VAL A 163 6.74 -3.90 10.46
CA VAL A 163 5.63 -4.53 9.75
C VAL A 163 4.80 -3.44 9.11
N LEU A 164 4.88 -3.30 7.80
CA LEU A 164 4.15 -2.31 7.01
C LEU A 164 2.74 -2.80 6.68
N SER A 165 1.78 -1.89 6.58
CA SER A 165 0.41 -2.17 6.15
C SER A 165 -0.18 -0.99 5.39
N ASP A 166 -1.25 -1.23 4.63
CA ASP A 166 -1.93 -0.26 3.76
C ASP A 166 -0.96 0.60 2.91
N PRO A 167 -0.04 -0.01 2.14
CA PRO A 167 0.88 0.74 1.29
C PRO A 167 0.14 1.40 0.12
N VAL A 168 0.73 2.47 -0.44
CA VAL A 168 0.26 3.09 -1.68
C VAL A 168 1.32 2.96 -2.76
N ILE A 169 0.87 2.59 -3.97
CA ILE A 169 1.68 2.66 -5.19
C ILE A 169 1.20 3.84 -6.03
N MET A 170 2.11 4.76 -6.34
CA MET A 170 1.90 5.77 -7.38
C MET A 170 2.55 5.27 -8.67
N SER A 171 1.78 5.09 -9.74
CA SER A 171 2.26 4.50 -10.99
C SER A 171 2.26 5.52 -12.13
N ARG A 172 3.13 5.34 -13.13
CA ARG A 172 3.09 6.19 -14.34
C ARG A 172 1.74 6.17 -15.03
N GLY A 173 1.06 5.03 -15.00
CA GLY A 173 -0.24 4.80 -15.65
C GLY A 173 -1.46 5.15 -14.79
N GLN A 174 -1.25 5.58 -13.54
CA GLN A 174 -2.31 5.95 -12.60
C GLN A 174 -3.40 4.87 -12.46
N ASN A 175 -2.96 3.63 -12.27
CA ASN A 175 -3.79 2.42 -12.34
C ASN A 175 -3.75 1.56 -11.07
N CYS A 176 -3.20 2.09 -9.97
CA CYS A 176 -3.10 1.42 -8.68
C CYS A 176 -4.14 1.93 -7.66
N GLY A 177 -5.33 2.27 -8.14
CA GLY A 177 -6.46 2.72 -7.32
C GLY A 177 -6.48 4.23 -7.03
N PRO A 178 -7.41 4.70 -6.18
CA PRO A 178 -7.71 6.13 -6.02
C PRO A 178 -6.64 6.93 -5.26
N THR A 179 -5.73 6.25 -4.58
CA THR A 179 -4.58 6.85 -3.89
C THR A 179 -3.35 7.00 -4.78
N ASP A 180 -3.40 6.44 -6.00
CA ASP A 180 -2.39 6.60 -7.03
C ASP A 180 -2.49 8.01 -7.63
N LEU A 181 -1.64 8.92 -7.16
CA LEU A 181 -1.57 10.30 -7.64
C LEU A 181 -0.75 10.43 -8.94
N GLY A 182 -0.41 9.32 -9.58
CA GLY A 182 0.31 9.28 -10.84
C GLY A 182 1.70 9.92 -10.80
N LEU A 183 2.12 10.44 -11.96
CA LEU A 183 3.41 11.13 -12.11
C LEU A 183 3.52 12.37 -11.21
N ASP A 184 2.42 13.06 -10.94
CA ASP A 184 2.45 14.27 -10.11
C ASP A 184 2.65 13.95 -8.63
N GLY A 185 2.11 12.83 -8.17
CA GLY A 185 2.45 12.24 -6.88
C GLY A 185 3.93 11.85 -6.78
N ILE A 186 4.45 11.13 -7.78
CA ILE A 186 5.86 10.73 -7.84
C ILE A 186 6.77 11.96 -7.79
N ARG A 187 6.50 12.98 -8.62
CA ARG A 187 7.26 14.25 -8.62
C ARG A 187 7.17 14.97 -7.28
N SER A 188 5.99 15.01 -6.68
CA SER A 188 5.73 15.61 -5.37
C SER A 188 6.54 14.95 -4.25
N PHE A 189 6.72 13.63 -4.30
CA PHE A 189 7.63 12.92 -3.40
C PHE A 189 9.08 13.34 -3.65
N PHE A 190 9.57 13.25 -4.89
CA PHE A 190 10.98 13.52 -5.20
C PHE A 190 11.40 14.98 -5.05
N GLN A 191 10.48 15.93 -5.12
CA GLN A 191 10.75 17.34 -4.78
C GLN A 191 11.11 17.54 -3.32
N ARG A 192 10.55 16.72 -2.44
CA ARG A 192 10.70 16.81 -0.99
C ARG A 192 11.73 15.83 -0.46
N HIS A 193 11.90 14.71 -1.15
CA HIS A 193 12.88 13.71 -0.80
C HIS A 193 14.30 14.30 -0.83
N ARG A 194 15.07 13.96 0.20
CA ARG A 194 16.50 14.17 0.27
C ARG A 194 17.10 12.81 0.55
N CYS A 195 18.05 12.38 -0.29
CA CYS A 195 18.72 11.11 -0.07
C CYS A 195 19.52 11.21 1.23
N GLY A 196 19.23 10.30 2.17
CA GLY A 196 20.08 10.08 3.33
C GLY A 196 21.02 8.90 3.13
N SER A 197 21.39 8.29 4.24
CA SER A 197 22.48 7.30 4.33
C SER A 197 22.17 5.97 3.63
N PHE A 198 20.89 5.61 3.53
CA PHE A 198 20.43 4.36 2.91
C PHE A 198 20.12 4.48 1.41
N CYS A 199 20.16 5.69 0.85
CA CYS A 199 20.01 5.90 -0.58
C CYS A 199 21.35 5.67 -1.31
N LYS A 200 21.34 4.89 -2.40
CA LYS A 200 22.53 4.77 -3.28
C LYS A 200 22.55 5.89 -4.32
N SER A 201 23.73 6.45 -4.59
CA SER A 201 23.91 7.61 -5.50
C SER A 201 23.44 7.36 -6.94
N GLY A 202 23.55 6.11 -7.43
CA GLY A 202 23.14 5.71 -8.77
C GLY A 202 21.65 5.43 -8.94
N TRP A 203 20.84 5.53 -7.87
CA TRP A 203 19.41 5.25 -7.98
C TRP A 203 18.68 6.29 -8.83
N MET A 204 17.81 5.78 -9.70
CA MET A 204 17.01 6.58 -10.61
C MET A 204 16.18 7.62 -9.85
N LYS A 205 16.06 8.83 -10.41
CA LYS A 205 15.17 9.89 -9.94
C LYS A 205 14.49 10.51 -11.16
N PRO A 206 13.21 10.91 -11.06
CA PRO A 206 12.59 11.69 -12.12
C PRO A 206 13.26 13.06 -12.19
N ARG A 207 13.20 13.68 -13.37
CA ARG A 207 13.56 15.10 -13.48
C ARG A 207 12.53 15.92 -12.70
N VAL A 208 13.00 16.58 -11.65
CA VAL A 208 12.19 17.47 -10.82
C VAL A 208 12.25 18.88 -11.38
N ILE A 209 11.12 19.39 -11.87
CA ILE A 209 10.97 20.77 -12.36
C ILE A 209 9.82 21.42 -11.60
N GLY A 210 9.99 22.67 -11.17
CA GLY A 210 8.95 23.44 -10.49
C GLY A 210 8.68 23.00 -9.05
N ARG A 211 7.49 23.34 -8.55
CA ARG A 211 7.03 23.05 -7.19
C ARG A 211 6.14 21.81 -7.15
N ALA A 212 5.92 21.28 -5.95
CA ALA A 212 5.01 20.16 -5.75
C ALA A 212 3.57 20.52 -6.07
N VAL A 213 2.94 19.63 -6.85
CA VAL A 213 1.56 19.74 -7.31
C VAL A 213 0.60 19.54 -6.14
N HIS A 214 0.85 18.51 -5.33
CA HIS A 214 0.01 18.22 -4.16
C HIS A 214 0.55 18.92 -2.92
N PRO A 215 -0.31 19.58 -2.12
CA PRO A 215 0.09 20.14 -0.83
C PRO A 215 0.51 19.01 0.11
N MET A 216 1.56 19.24 0.88
CA MET A 216 2.09 18.25 1.82
C MET A 216 1.05 17.99 2.93
N ARG A 217 0.68 16.73 3.14
CA ARG A 217 -0.23 16.30 4.20
C ARG A 217 0.21 14.96 4.78
N MET A 218 0.06 14.79 6.09
CA MET A 218 0.33 13.50 6.76
C MET A 218 -0.70 12.42 6.35
N GLY A 219 -1.97 12.82 6.17
CA GLY A 219 -3.02 11.94 5.67
C GLY A 219 -2.82 11.54 4.21
N THR A 220 -3.48 10.46 3.81
CA THR A 220 -3.49 9.97 2.42
C THR A 220 -4.42 10.84 1.56
N THR A 221 -3.93 11.29 0.40
CA THR A 221 -4.70 12.06 -0.60
C THR A 221 -5.24 11.17 -1.70
N MET A 222 -6.31 11.62 -2.35
CA MET A 222 -7.09 10.83 -3.31
C MET A 222 -7.39 11.63 -4.56
N ILE A 223 -7.49 10.93 -5.68
CA ILE A 223 -8.10 11.43 -6.90
C ILE A 223 -9.61 11.18 -6.80
N ASN A 224 -10.42 12.15 -7.23
CA ASN A 224 -11.87 11.98 -7.29
C ASN A 224 -12.19 10.76 -8.19
N PRO A 225 -12.95 9.75 -7.73
CA PRO A 225 -13.28 8.57 -8.52
C PRO A 225 -13.92 8.89 -9.88
N ALA A 226 -14.62 10.02 -10.01
CA ALA A 226 -15.17 10.50 -11.27
C ALA A 226 -14.10 10.90 -12.32
N HIS A 227 -12.84 11.03 -11.90
CA HIS A 227 -11.69 11.44 -12.73
C HIS A 227 -10.67 10.30 -12.88
N LEU A 228 -10.96 9.10 -12.37
CA LEU A 228 -10.14 7.93 -12.68
C LEU A 228 -10.36 7.56 -14.15
N PRO A 229 -9.32 7.50 -15.00
CA PRO A 229 -9.50 7.05 -16.37
C PRO A 229 -10.06 5.63 -16.36
N THR A 230 -11.31 5.48 -16.80
CA THR A 230 -11.87 4.17 -17.15
C THR A 230 -11.00 3.60 -18.24
N ARG A 231 -10.35 2.47 -17.98
CA ARG A 231 -9.58 1.72 -18.97
C ARG A 231 -10.43 1.60 -20.23
N ALA A 232 -10.01 2.23 -21.32
CA ALA A 232 -10.68 2.06 -22.60
C ALA A 232 -10.74 0.56 -22.90
N ASN A 233 -11.95 0.03 -23.08
CA ASN A 233 -12.16 -1.35 -23.44
C ASN A 233 -11.25 -1.68 -24.62
N ARG A 234 -10.47 -2.76 -24.49
CA ARG A 234 -9.89 -3.42 -25.66
C ARG A 234 -11.05 -3.68 -26.60
N THR A 235 -10.91 -3.17 -27.82
CA THR A 235 -11.78 -3.39 -28.96
C THR A 235 -12.28 -4.85 -28.95
N PRO A 236 -13.59 -5.11 -29.03
CA PRO A 236 -14.06 -6.47 -29.27
C PRO A 236 -13.45 -6.90 -30.60
N LEU A 237 -12.79 -8.05 -30.63
CA LEU A 237 -12.46 -8.73 -31.88
C LEU A 237 -13.79 -8.97 -32.62
N THR A 238 -14.12 -8.06 -33.53
CA THR A 238 -15.14 -8.30 -34.54
C THR A 238 -14.68 -9.48 -35.38
N ARG A 239 -15.51 -10.52 -35.37
CA ARG A 239 -15.54 -11.66 -36.30
C ARG A 239 -14.87 -11.33 -37.63
N VAL A 240 -13.79 -12.05 -37.94
CA VAL A 240 -13.44 -12.34 -39.32
C VAL A 240 -14.55 -13.27 -39.83
N GLN A 241 -15.44 -12.75 -40.67
CA GLN A 241 -16.30 -13.58 -41.50
C GLN A 241 -15.45 -14.12 -42.65
N GLU A 242 -15.38 -15.45 -42.72
CA GLU A 242 -14.94 -16.19 -43.90
C GLU A 242 -15.89 -15.87 -45.06
N GLY A 243 -15.31 -15.46 -46.20
CA GLY A 243 -16.01 -15.32 -47.47
C GLY A 243 -15.76 -16.55 -48.33
N TYR A 244 -16.85 -17.16 -48.78
CA TYR A 244 -16.90 -17.89 -50.06
C TYR A 244 -17.19 -16.90 -51.18
#